data_AF-A0A1H5KB20-F1
#
_entry.id   AF-A0A1H5KB20-F1
#
_cell.length_a   1.000
_cell.length_b   1.000
_cell.length_c   1.000
_cell.angle_alpha   90.00
_cell.angle_beta   90.00
_cell.angle_gamma   90.00
#
_symmetry.space_group_name_H-M   'P 1'
#
loop_
_entity.id
_entity.type
_entity.pdbx_description
1 polymer ?
#
loop_
_entity_poly.entity_id
_entity_poly.type
_entity_poly.pdbx_seq_one_letter_code
_entity_poly.pdbx_strand_id
1 'polypeptide(L)'
;MNVEIPQDIRDTAAQLGGGVSYALKVLAGQLADDPDMGRPSGLPGILTVTVDGELFEECPALIIGYIREADRIEIRYLNPAPSPTVKIQERDQESSVGTVAPAADVVTAREVTDAWRRVAGWLEHHAPASHAALRAGAGPADIAALEEELGIRVPSELSVLWTLIAGDDGVNSRGCLPGNRALMSLEAVAAVYRLKTDAQVQQDRLNASRPEEEQVTVWKASWIPVVALGPADSTSGLYLDTATGYLGRWSRYNEGPGEERETLVSYLEDAADMLEAPALAANDKPGLADGALVWLSSIDPAQEDRWRPLAG
;
A
#
# COMPACT_ATOMS: atom_id res chain seq x y z
N MET A 1 8.02 -29.94 16.38
CA MET A 1 8.76 -28.78 15.81
C MET A 1 8.37 -27.50 16.53
N ASN A 2 9.19 -26.44 16.51
CA ASN A 2 8.74 -25.13 17.02
C ASN A 2 7.87 -24.45 15.97
N VAL A 3 6.67 -23.99 16.33
CA VAL A 3 5.77 -23.28 15.40
C VAL A 3 5.70 -21.81 15.79
N GLU A 4 6.24 -20.97 14.92
CA GLU A 4 6.22 -19.52 15.07
C GLU A 4 5.00 -18.94 14.34
N ILE A 5 4.23 -18.16 15.08
CA ILE A 5 3.13 -17.36 14.56
C ILE A 5 3.56 -15.90 14.73
N PRO A 6 3.96 -15.23 13.64
CA PRO A 6 4.29 -13.81 13.62
C PRO A 6 3.17 -12.92 14.19
N GLN A 7 3.51 -11.75 14.72
CA GLN A 7 2.54 -10.88 15.41
C GLN A 7 1.47 -10.34 14.46
N ASP A 8 1.85 -9.98 13.25
CA ASP A 8 0.95 -9.59 12.15
C ASP A 8 -0.10 -10.67 11.83
N ILE A 9 0.30 -11.96 11.88
CA ILE A 9 -0.65 -13.07 11.72
C ILE A 9 -1.60 -13.19 12.91
N ARG A 10 -1.14 -12.91 14.13
CA ARG A 10 -2.00 -12.91 15.33
C ARG A 10 -2.99 -11.76 15.30
N ASP A 11 -2.57 -10.60 14.84
CA ASP A 11 -3.40 -9.41 14.72
C ASP A 11 -4.48 -9.63 13.64
N THR A 12 -4.09 -10.19 12.49
CA THR A 12 -5.02 -10.63 11.43
C THR A 12 -6.03 -11.66 11.96
N ALA A 13 -5.57 -12.65 12.74
CA ALA A 13 -6.44 -13.65 13.34
C ALA A 13 -7.42 -13.06 14.38
N ALA A 14 -7.04 -11.99 15.08
CA ALA A 14 -7.93 -11.32 16.01
C ALA A 14 -9.02 -10.51 15.30
N GLN A 15 -8.68 -9.91 14.15
CA GLN A 15 -9.63 -9.15 13.32
C GLN A 15 -10.67 -10.04 12.62
N LEU A 16 -10.30 -11.27 12.26
CA LEU A 16 -11.19 -12.20 11.55
C LEU A 16 -12.19 -12.96 12.45
N GLY A 17 -12.08 -12.81 13.78
CA GLY A 17 -13.02 -13.38 14.74
C GLY A 17 -12.34 -14.12 15.91
N GLY A 18 -13.02 -14.17 17.06
CA GLY A 18 -12.48 -14.85 18.26
C GLY A 18 -12.16 -16.32 18.03
N GLY A 19 -12.94 -16.99 17.16
CA GLY A 19 -12.73 -18.38 16.75
C GLY A 19 -11.44 -18.62 15.97
N VAL A 20 -11.00 -17.66 15.17
CA VAL A 20 -9.81 -17.76 14.30
C VAL A 20 -8.52 -17.84 15.12
N SER A 21 -8.43 -17.04 16.18
CA SER A 21 -7.29 -17.07 17.11
C SER A 21 -7.15 -18.42 17.82
N TYR A 22 -8.27 -19.09 18.10
CA TYR A 22 -8.28 -20.42 18.70
C TYR A 22 -7.93 -21.50 17.65
N ALA A 23 -8.53 -21.43 16.46
CA ALA A 23 -8.23 -22.32 15.34
C ALA A 23 -6.74 -22.30 14.98
N LEU A 24 -6.11 -21.12 14.97
CA LEU A 24 -4.69 -20.96 14.69
C LEU A 24 -3.80 -21.61 15.77
N LYS A 25 -4.19 -21.54 17.04
CA LYS A 25 -3.48 -22.23 18.14
C LYS A 25 -3.60 -23.74 18.02
N VAL A 26 -4.78 -24.25 17.67
CA VAL A 26 -5.00 -25.69 17.45
C VAL A 26 -4.18 -26.18 16.26
N LEU A 27 -4.18 -25.44 15.15
CA LEU A 27 -3.37 -25.77 13.98
C LEU A 27 -1.87 -25.76 14.31
N ALA A 28 -1.38 -24.79 15.07
CA ALA A 28 0.02 -24.76 15.49
C ALA A 28 0.42 -25.99 16.32
N GLY A 29 -0.49 -26.51 17.15
CA GLY A 29 -0.29 -27.80 17.84
C GLY A 29 -0.21 -28.96 16.86
N GLN A 30 -1.13 -29.02 15.88
CA GLN A 30 -1.13 -30.07 14.86
C GLN A 30 0.11 -30.03 13.97
N LEU A 31 0.59 -28.85 13.57
CA LEU A 31 1.82 -28.67 12.80
C LEU A 31 3.08 -29.03 13.59
N ALA A 32 3.06 -28.86 14.92
CA ALA A 32 4.17 -29.28 15.76
C ALA A 32 4.34 -30.81 15.77
N ASP A 33 3.23 -31.55 15.66
CA ASP A 33 3.14 -33.01 15.66
C ASP A 33 3.25 -33.62 14.26
N ASP A 34 2.62 -33.01 13.25
CA ASP A 34 2.65 -33.40 11.83
C ASP A 34 3.01 -32.19 10.93
N PRO A 35 4.31 -31.91 10.72
CA PRO A 35 4.78 -30.83 9.86
C PRO A 35 4.39 -30.96 8.38
N ASP A 36 4.00 -32.17 7.93
CA ASP A 36 3.72 -32.51 6.53
C ASP A 36 2.22 -32.56 6.21
N MET A 37 1.35 -32.19 7.16
CA MET A 37 -0.10 -32.20 6.96
C MET A 37 -0.58 -31.23 5.87
N GLY A 38 0.22 -30.21 5.55
CA GLY A 38 -0.06 -29.25 4.50
C GLY A 38 0.25 -29.77 3.11
N ARG A 39 -0.47 -29.26 2.11
CA ARG A 39 -0.22 -29.55 0.70
C ARG A 39 0.76 -28.54 0.12
N PRO A 40 1.66 -28.91 -0.80
CA PRO A 40 2.49 -27.96 -1.53
C PRO A 40 1.63 -26.90 -2.19
N SER A 41 1.93 -25.63 -1.89
CA SER A 41 1.31 -24.50 -2.58
C SER A 41 2.04 -24.20 -3.89
N GLY A 42 1.45 -23.35 -4.72
CA GLY A 42 2.13 -22.78 -5.89
C GLY A 42 3.25 -21.78 -5.55
N LEU A 43 3.53 -21.54 -4.26
CA LEU A 43 4.60 -20.68 -3.78
C LEU A 43 5.84 -21.54 -3.39
N PRO A 44 7.06 -21.17 -3.81
CA PRO A 44 8.25 -21.95 -3.53
C PRO A 44 8.46 -22.17 -2.02
N GLY A 45 8.45 -23.43 -1.59
CA GLY A 45 8.74 -23.81 -0.20
C GLY A 45 7.61 -23.61 0.80
N ILE A 46 6.40 -23.24 0.35
CA ILE A 46 5.24 -23.03 1.23
C ILE A 46 4.27 -24.21 1.13
N LEU A 47 3.86 -24.71 2.29
CA LEU A 47 2.78 -25.69 2.48
C LEU A 47 1.52 -24.98 2.93
N THR A 48 0.34 -25.52 2.59
CA THR A 48 -0.95 -24.91 2.92
C THR A 48 -1.89 -25.91 3.58
N VAL A 49 -2.56 -25.48 4.64
CA VAL A 49 -3.62 -26.24 5.34
C VAL A 49 -4.90 -25.44 5.31
N THR A 50 -6.01 -26.13 5.05
CA THR A 50 -7.35 -25.57 5.16
C THR A 50 -7.96 -25.96 6.50
N VAL A 51 -8.45 -24.98 7.25
CA VAL A 51 -9.24 -25.20 8.47
C VAL A 51 -10.70 -24.97 8.12
N ASP A 52 -11.54 -25.98 8.35
CA ASP A 52 -12.98 -25.84 8.13
C ASP A 52 -13.60 -24.93 9.19
N GLY A 53 -14.39 -23.95 8.75
CA GLY A 53 -15.05 -22.98 9.62
C GLY A 53 -16.15 -23.60 10.47
N GLU A 54 -16.67 -24.77 10.10
CA GLU A 54 -17.67 -25.48 10.91
C GLU A 54 -17.09 -26.09 12.20
N LEU A 55 -15.76 -26.16 12.34
CA LEU A 55 -15.09 -26.77 13.49
C LEU A 55 -14.98 -25.83 14.70
N PHE A 56 -15.16 -24.51 14.53
CA PHE A 56 -14.97 -23.51 15.58
C PHE A 56 -16.04 -22.42 15.51
N GLU A 57 -16.65 -22.08 16.65
CA GLU A 57 -17.58 -20.95 16.75
C GLU A 57 -16.88 -19.64 16.35
N GLU A 58 -17.54 -18.82 15.51
CA GLU A 58 -17.00 -17.55 15.00
C GLU A 58 -15.70 -17.68 14.19
N CYS A 59 -15.48 -18.82 13.54
CA CYS A 59 -14.36 -19.03 12.63
C CYS A 59 -14.88 -19.24 11.20
N PRO A 60 -14.59 -18.37 10.23
CA PRO A 60 -14.77 -18.73 8.82
C PRO A 60 -13.85 -19.90 8.47
N ALA A 61 -14.11 -20.57 7.35
CA ALA A 61 -13.10 -21.47 6.80
C ALA A 61 -11.83 -20.67 6.49
N LEU A 62 -10.65 -21.24 6.76
CA LEU A 62 -9.36 -20.56 6.64
C LEU A 62 -8.41 -21.34 5.74
N ILE A 63 -7.55 -20.61 5.04
CA ILE A 63 -6.41 -21.11 4.31
C ILE A 63 -5.17 -20.53 4.99
N ILE A 64 -4.31 -21.41 5.50
CA ILE A 64 -3.13 -21.02 6.27
C ILE A 64 -1.89 -21.56 5.58
N GLY A 65 -0.99 -20.66 5.19
CA GLY A 65 0.28 -21.00 4.57
C GLY A 65 1.42 -20.97 5.57
N TYR A 66 2.31 -21.96 5.49
CA TYR A 66 3.49 -22.04 6.35
C TYR A 66 4.72 -22.54 5.60
N ILE A 67 5.90 -22.14 6.09
CA ILE A 67 7.18 -22.69 5.65
C ILE A 67 7.68 -23.65 6.72
N ARG A 68 8.26 -24.76 6.29
CA ARG A 68 8.93 -25.72 7.16
C ARG A 68 10.44 -25.67 6.91
N GLU A 69 11.18 -25.37 7.95
CA GLU A 69 12.63 -25.52 8.05
C GLU A 69 12.96 -26.78 8.87
N ALA A 70 14.26 -27.11 9.02
CA ALA A 70 14.68 -28.36 9.65
C ALA A 70 14.25 -28.50 11.12
N ASP A 71 14.10 -27.36 11.82
CA ASP A 71 13.79 -27.29 13.26
C ASP A 71 12.57 -26.41 13.59
N ARG A 72 12.03 -25.68 12.60
CA ARG A 72 10.99 -24.68 12.79
C ARG A 72 9.93 -24.69 11.69
N ILE A 73 8.72 -24.33 12.06
CA ILE A 73 7.62 -23.99 11.16
C ILE A 73 7.25 -22.53 11.39
N GLU A 74 7.07 -21.76 10.33
CA GLU A 74 6.65 -20.36 10.42
C GLU A 74 5.36 -20.17 9.62
N ILE A 75 4.31 -19.66 10.27
CA ILE A 75 3.07 -19.27 9.59
C ILE A 75 3.32 -17.98 8.81
N ARG A 76 3.03 -17.99 7.51
CA ARG A 76 3.34 -16.88 6.59
C ARG A 76 2.12 -16.07 6.18
N TYR A 77 0.97 -16.70 6.12
CA TYR A 77 -0.29 -16.01 5.81
C TYR A 77 -1.48 -16.78 6.38
N LEU A 78 -2.58 -16.05 6.57
CA LEU A 78 -3.87 -16.57 6.98
C LEU A 78 -4.94 -15.80 6.20
N ASN A 79 -5.78 -16.51 5.44
CA ASN A 79 -6.85 -15.93 4.64
C ASN A 79 -8.16 -16.69 4.87
N PRO A 80 -9.33 -16.04 4.82
CA PRO A 80 -10.61 -16.73 4.74
C PRO A 80 -10.70 -17.55 3.43
N ALA A 81 -11.18 -18.79 3.52
CA ALA A 81 -11.50 -19.58 2.34
C ALA A 81 -12.78 -19.02 1.69
N PRO A 82 -12.84 -18.95 0.34
CA PRO A 82 -14.04 -18.51 -0.35
C PRO A 82 -15.20 -19.47 -0.03
N SER A 83 -16.30 -18.93 0.50
CA SER A 83 -17.53 -19.72 0.70
C SER A 83 -18.18 -20.00 -0.66
N PRO A 84 -18.76 -21.20 -0.88
CA PRO A 84 -19.53 -21.47 -2.09
C PRO A 84 -20.79 -20.61 -2.11
N THR A 85 -20.82 -19.58 -2.96
CA THR A 85 -21.93 -18.64 -3.10
C THR A 85 -23.18 -19.36 -3.64
N VAL A 86 -24.24 -19.41 -2.84
CA VAL A 86 -25.59 -19.70 -3.34
C VAL A 86 -25.97 -18.56 -4.29
N LYS A 87 -26.19 -18.89 -5.56
CA LYS A 87 -26.75 -17.98 -6.56
C LYS A 87 -28.14 -17.54 -6.13
N ILE A 88 -28.28 -16.33 -5.61
CA ILE A 88 -29.57 -15.66 -5.47
C ILE A 88 -29.80 -14.87 -6.76
N GLN A 89 -30.86 -15.25 -7.47
CA GLN A 89 -31.31 -14.67 -8.73
C GLN A 89 -31.60 -13.17 -8.60
N GLU A 90 -31.12 -12.46 -9.62
CA GLU A 90 -31.52 -11.12 -10.03
C GLU A 90 -33.04 -10.94 -9.94
N ARG A 91 -33.46 -9.88 -9.25
CA ARG A 91 -34.78 -9.31 -9.44
C ARG A 91 -34.63 -7.80 -9.61
N ASP A 92 -34.92 -7.40 -10.84
CA ASP A 92 -35.05 -6.03 -11.35
C ASP A 92 -35.43 -4.99 -10.28
N GLN A 93 -34.50 -4.10 -9.97
CA GLN A 93 -34.81 -2.72 -9.60
C GLN A 93 -33.83 -1.79 -10.30
N GLU A 94 -34.19 -1.49 -11.54
CA GLU A 94 -33.66 -0.39 -12.32
C GLU A 94 -34.10 0.95 -11.68
N SER A 95 -33.16 1.90 -11.67
CA SER A 95 -33.35 3.35 -11.46
C SER A 95 -33.40 3.91 -10.04
N SER A 96 -32.21 4.24 -9.51
CA SER A 96 -31.79 5.66 -9.50
C SER A 96 -30.27 5.79 -9.29
N VAL A 97 -29.49 5.71 -10.37
CA VAL A 97 -28.14 6.29 -10.38
C VAL A 97 -28.31 7.80 -10.51
N GLY A 98 -28.42 8.45 -9.36
CA GLY A 98 -28.36 9.90 -9.25
C GLY A 98 -26.91 10.34 -9.40
N THR A 99 -26.62 11.07 -10.47
CA THR A 99 -25.41 11.85 -10.68
C THR A 99 -25.09 12.72 -9.46
N VAL A 100 -24.12 12.33 -8.63
CA VAL A 100 -23.52 13.19 -7.59
C VAL A 100 -22.08 13.63 -7.95
N ALA A 101 -21.53 13.11 -9.06
CA ALA A 101 -20.10 13.15 -9.38
C ALA A 101 -19.39 14.54 -9.48
N PRO A 102 -19.96 15.63 -10.02
CA PRO A 102 -19.14 16.82 -10.30
C PRO A 102 -18.84 17.66 -9.05
N ALA A 103 -19.65 17.56 -7.98
CA ALA A 103 -19.44 18.37 -6.79
C ALA A 103 -18.41 17.73 -5.83
N ALA A 104 -18.44 16.40 -5.69
CA ALA A 104 -17.48 15.67 -4.87
C ALA A 104 -16.06 15.81 -5.45
N ASP A 105 -15.88 15.62 -6.76
CA ASP A 105 -14.59 15.78 -7.43
C ASP A 105 -13.99 17.19 -7.25
N VAL A 106 -14.83 18.22 -7.21
CA VAL A 106 -14.40 19.61 -6.99
C VAL A 106 -14.00 19.87 -5.54
N VAL A 107 -14.65 19.21 -4.58
CA VAL A 107 -14.29 19.30 -3.15
C VAL A 107 -12.95 18.61 -2.93
N THR A 108 -12.80 17.36 -3.38
CA THR A 108 -11.56 16.58 -3.25
C THR A 108 -10.37 17.28 -3.92
N ALA A 109 -10.56 17.87 -5.10
CA ALA A 109 -9.54 18.69 -5.77
C ALA A 109 -9.09 19.90 -4.92
N ARG A 110 -10.00 20.54 -4.20
CA ARG A 110 -9.67 21.67 -3.32
C ARG A 110 -8.91 21.19 -2.09
N GLU A 111 -9.34 20.09 -1.49
CA GLU A 111 -8.68 19.50 -0.32
C GLU A 111 -7.23 19.10 -0.64
N VAL A 112 -7.00 18.43 -1.79
CA VAL A 112 -5.64 18.16 -2.29
C VAL A 112 -4.82 19.44 -2.45
N THR A 113 -5.43 20.47 -3.04
CA THR A 113 -4.75 21.75 -3.26
C THR A 113 -4.35 22.41 -1.94
N ASP A 114 -5.24 22.42 -0.97
CA ASP A 114 -5.04 23.07 0.33
C ASP A 114 -4.04 22.30 1.18
N ALA A 115 -4.15 20.97 1.24
CA ALA A 115 -3.18 20.11 1.93
C ALA A 115 -1.78 20.24 1.33
N TRP A 116 -1.65 20.18 0.00
CA TRP A 116 -0.34 20.33 -0.65
C TRP A 116 0.27 21.72 -0.43
N ARG A 117 -0.53 22.79 -0.47
CA ARG A 117 -0.04 24.14 -0.19
C ARG A 117 0.50 24.29 1.23
N ARG A 118 -0.13 23.63 2.20
CA ARG A 118 0.37 23.59 3.59
C ARG A 118 1.74 22.90 3.65
N VAL A 119 1.88 21.73 3.04
CA VAL A 119 3.17 21.02 2.94
C VAL A 119 4.23 21.90 2.26
N ALA A 120 3.95 22.39 1.05
CA ALA A 120 4.91 23.18 0.27
C ALA A 120 5.30 24.49 0.97
N GLY A 121 4.32 25.23 1.52
CA GLY A 121 4.58 26.47 2.25
C GLY A 121 5.36 26.24 3.54
N TRP A 122 5.10 25.12 4.23
CA TRP A 122 5.90 24.72 5.38
C TRP A 122 7.37 24.45 4.98
N LEU A 123 7.58 23.69 3.90
CA LEU A 123 8.91 23.37 3.38
C LEU A 123 9.67 24.63 2.94
N GLU A 124 9.00 25.56 2.27
CA GLU A 124 9.61 26.82 1.83
C GLU A 124 10.22 27.60 3.01
N HIS A 125 9.53 27.62 4.16
CA HIS A 125 9.97 28.37 5.32
C HIS A 125 10.96 27.61 6.21
N HIS A 126 10.79 26.30 6.39
CA HIS A 126 11.50 25.52 7.41
C HIS A 126 12.53 24.53 6.83
N ALA A 127 12.35 24.07 5.60
CA ALA A 127 13.26 23.14 4.92
C ALA A 127 13.53 23.57 3.46
N PRO A 128 14.16 24.73 3.21
CA PRO A 128 14.29 25.29 1.87
C PRO A 128 15.00 24.38 0.87
N ALA A 129 15.92 23.52 1.36
CA ALA A 129 16.59 22.53 0.52
C ALA A 129 15.61 21.48 -0.01
N SER A 130 14.70 20.98 0.84
CA SER A 130 13.65 20.04 0.45
C SER A 130 12.63 20.71 -0.47
N HIS A 131 12.26 21.97 -0.20
CA HIS A 131 11.40 22.74 -1.10
C HIS A 131 12.03 22.91 -2.50
N ALA A 132 13.32 23.20 -2.57
CA ALA A 132 14.03 23.35 -3.84
C ALA A 132 14.16 22.05 -4.66
N ALA A 133 13.96 20.89 -4.03
CA ALA A 133 13.95 19.58 -4.69
C ALA A 133 12.59 19.21 -5.30
N LEU A 134 11.54 19.99 -5.01
CA LEU A 134 10.22 19.82 -5.59
C LEU A 134 10.23 20.24 -7.06
N ARG A 135 9.71 19.39 -7.95
CA ARG A 135 9.59 19.71 -9.36
C ARG A 135 8.48 20.72 -9.60
N ALA A 136 8.62 21.55 -10.63
CA ALA A 136 7.51 22.39 -11.07
C ALA A 136 6.31 21.53 -11.46
N GLY A 137 5.10 22.04 -11.22
CA GLY A 137 3.87 21.37 -11.63
C GLY A 137 3.82 21.07 -13.14
N ALA A 138 3.17 19.95 -13.48
CA ALA A 138 3.03 19.47 -14.84
C ALA A 138 1.99 20.28 -15.63
N GLY A 139 2.22 20.43 -16.93
CA GLY A 139 1.22 20.99 -17.83
C GLY A 139 0.10 20.00 -18.15
N PRO A 140 -1.09 20.47 -18.59
CA PRO A 140 -2.17 19.59 -19.02
C PRO A 140 -1.78 18.63 -20.15
N ALA A 141 -0.84 19.05 -21.02
CA ALA A 141 -0.34 18.23 -22.11
C ALA A 141 0.52 17.05 -21.61
N ASP A 142 1.32 17.26 -20.57
CA ASP A 142 2.16 16.21 -19.98
C ASP A 142 1.30 15.15 -19.28
N ILE A 143 0.26 15.59 -18.57
CA ILE A 143 -0.70 14.70 -17.91
C ILE A 143 -1.49 13.90 -18.97
N ALA A 144 -1.95 14.55 -20.05
CA ALA A 144 -2.66 13.87 -21.12
C ALA A 144 -1.78 12.83 -21.84
N ALA A 145 -0.49 13.14 -22.06
CA ALA A 145 0.46 12.18 -22.61
C ALA A 145 0.67 10.98 -21.67
N LEU A 146 0.71 11.22 -20.36
CA LEU A 146 0.76 10.13 -19.38
C LEU A 146 -0.53 9.28 -19.41
N GLU A 147 -1.71 9.89 -19.47
CA GLU A 147 -2.98 9.14 -19.60
C GLU A 147 -3.00 8.23 -20.83
N GLU A 148 -2.48 8.72 -21.96
CA GLU A 148 -2.34 7.94 -23.19
C GLU A 148 -1.36 6.77 -23.01
N GLU A 149 -0.21 6.99 -22.36
CA GLU A 149 0.78 5.92 -22.09
C GLU A 149 0.25 4.87 -21.11
N LEU A 150 -0.44 5.28 -20.05
CA LEU A 150 -1.02 4.37 -19.05
C LEU A 150 -2.25 3.63 -19.58
N GLY A 151 -2.92 4.19 -20.59
CA GLY A 151 -4.20 3.71 -21.12
C GLY A 151 -5.36 3.91 -20.13
N ILE A 152 -5.22 4.85 -19.18
CA ILE A 152 -6.15 5.07 -18.07
C ILE A 152 -6.35 6.56 -17.85
N ARG A 153 -7.59 6.93 -17.53
CA ARG A 153 -7.92 8.29 -17.12
C ARG A 153 -7.42 8.56 -15.71
N VAL A 154 -6.64 9.63 -15.56
CA VAL A 154 -6.13 10.06 -14.27
C VAL A 154 -7.26 10.72 -13.46
N PRO A 155 -7.48 10.31 -12.20
CA PRO A 155 -8.46 10.96 -11.32
C PRO A 155 -8.17 12.45 -11.12
N SER A 156 -9.22 13.24 -10.90
CA SER A 156 -9.12 14.70 -10.73
C SER A 156 -8.17 15.10 -9.61
N GLU A 157 -8.23 14.41 -8.47
CA GLU A 157 -7.35 14.62 -7.31
C GLU A 157 -5.86 14.51 -7.66
N LEU A 158 -5.49 13.49 -8.44
CA LEU A 158 -4.11 13.23 -8.83
C LEU A 158 -3.65 14.20 -9.92
N SER A 159 -4.53 14.53 -10.87
CA SER A 159 -4.26 15.54 -11.90
C SER A 159 -4.00 16.92 -11.28
N VAL A 160 -4.79 17.29 -10.26
CA VAL A 160 -4.60 18.54 -9.52
C VAL A 160 -3.29 18.53 -8.75
N LEU A 161 -2.97 17.44 -8.03
CA LEU A 161 -1.68 17.31 -7.36
C LEU A 161 -0.51 17.49 -8.34
N TRP A 162 -0.53 16.79 -9.48
CA TRP A 162 0.54 16.90 -10.47
C TRP A 162 0.65 18.27 -11.12
N THR A 163 -0.45 19.01 -11.25
CA THR A 163 -0.43 20.41 -11.71
C THR A 163 0.24 21.34 -10.68
N LEU A 164 0.27 20.96 -9.40
CA LEU A 164 0.98 21.70 -8.35
C LEU A 164 2.43 21.22 -8.21
N ILE A 165 2.68 19.91 -8.35
CA ILE A 165 3.97 19.27 -8.13
C ILE A 165 4.13 18.02 -9.02
N ALA A 166 5.05 18.06 -9.98
CA ALA A 166 5.30 16.93 -10.89
C ALA A 166 6.33 15.91 -10.34
N GLY A 167 6.42 15.78 -9.03
CA GLY A 167 7.32 14.85 -8.32
C GLY A 167 8.37 15.54 -7.46
N ASP A 168 9.08 14.72 -6.69
CA ASP A 168 10.06 15.13 -5.69
C ASP A 168 11.40 14.46 -5.97
N ASP A 169 12.43 15.26 -6.31
CA ASP A 169 13.79 14.75 -6.54
C ASP A 169 14.53 14.46 -5.23
N GLY A 170 13.98 14.95 -4.11
CA GLY A 170 14.47 14.81 -2.76
C GLY A 170 15.86 15.40 -2.51
N VAL A 171 16.29 15.28 -1.26
CA VAL A 171 17.62 15.72 -0.80
C VAL A 171 18.28 14.55 -0.09
N ASN A 172 19.51 14.22 -0.48
CA ASN A 172 20.23 13.05 0.06
C ASN A 172 19.42 11.75 -0.06
N SER A 173 18.74 11.55 -1.20
CA SER A 173 17.88 10.39 -1.49
C SER A 173 16.66 10.26 -0.59
N ARG A 174 16.21 11.35 0.04
CA ARG A 174 15.01 11.41 0.90
C ARG A 174 14.00 12.37 0.31
N GLY A 175 12.77 11.90 0.15
CA GLY A 175 11.67 12.77 -0.22
C GLY A 175 11.06 13.49 0.99
N CYS A 176 10.13 14.38 0.70
CA CYS A 176 9.49 15.25 1.67
C CYS A 176 8.30 14.61 2.42
N LEU A 177 7.77 13.49 1.95
CA LEU A 177 6.62 12.83 2.55
C LEU A 177 7.02 11.90 3.72
N PRO A 178 6.08 11.58 4.63
CA PRO A 178 6.33 10.68 5.76
C PRO A 178 7.06 9.39 5.36
N GLY A 179 8.01 8.95 6.19
CA GLY A 179 8.91 7.83 5.90
C GLY A 179 10.03 8.17 4.91
N ASN A 180 10.32 9.46 4.69
CA ASN A 180 11.24 9.95 3.67
C ASN A 180 10.84 9.55 2.23
N ARG A 181 9.53 9.32 2.03
CA ARG A 181 8.93 8.94 0.76
C ARG A 181 8.91 10.14 -0.20
N ALA A 182 8.86 9.85 -1.48
CA ALA A 182 8.85 10.88 -2.52
C ALA A 182 7.61 10.73 -3.41
N LEU A 183 7.02 11.87 -3.78
CA LEU A 183 6.06 11.91 -4.89
C LEU A 183 6.79 11.52 -6.17
N MET A 184 6.25 10.53 -6.86
CA MET A 184 6.85 10.07 -8.11
C MET A 184 6.66 11.12 -9.21
N SER A 185 7.70 11.30 -10.02
CA SER A 185 7.58 12.08 -11.25
C SER A 185 6.78 11.32 -12.31
N LEU A 186 6.19 12.04 -13.27
CA LEU A 186 5.38 11.42 -14.34
C LEU A 186 6.17 10.33 -15.11
N GLU A 187 7.46 10.56 -15.36
CA GLU A 187 8.34 9.56 -15.98
C GLU A 187 8.50 8.31 -15.11
N ALA A 188 8.72 8.48 -13.81
CA ALA A 188 8.84 7.36 -12.87
C ALA A 188 7.53 6.59 -12.75
N VAL A 189 6.38 7.29 -12.77
CA VAL A 189 5.05 6.69 -12.79
C VAL A 189 4.87 5.79 -14.01
N ALA A 190 5.15 6.33 -15.21
CA ALA A 190 5.09 5.57 -16.45
C ALA A 190 6.01 4.34 -16.45
N ALA A 191 7.25 4.51 -15.98
CA ALA A 191 8.23 3.43 -15.91
C ALA A 191 7.81 2.30 -14.96
N VAL A 192 7.34 2.64 -13.76
CA VAL A 192 6.87 1.64 -12.78
C VAL A 192 5.58 0.99 -13.24
N TYR A 193 4.64 1.75 -13.78
CA TYR A 193 3.38 1.20 -14.28
C TYR A 193 3.62 0.19 -15.41
N ARG A 194 4.50 0.51 -16.37
CA ARG A 194 4.89 -0.43 -17.43
C ARG A 194 5.55 -1.68 -16.87
N LEU A 195 6.52 -1.51 -15.97
CA LEU A 195 7.21 -2.64 -15.31
C LEU A 195 6.23 -3.57 -14.59
N LYS A 196 5.25 -2.99 -13.88
CA LYS A 196 4.26 -3.76 -13.11
C LYS A 196 3.20 -4.41 -14.00
N THR A 197 2.78 -3.75 -15.06
CA THR A 197 1.90 -4.32 -16.08
C THR A 197 2.57 -5.51 -16.76
N ASP A 198 3.84 -5.39 -17.14
CA ASP A 198 4.62 -6.49 -17.70
C ASP A 198 4.75 -7.66 -16.70
N ALA A 199 4.96 -7.36 -15.42
CA ALA A 199 4.99 -8.37 -14.36
C ALA A 199 3.63 -9.08 -14.21
N GLN A 200 2.51 -8.37 -14.32
CA GLN A 200 1.17 -8.97 -14.32
C GLN A 200 0.97 -9.88 -15.53
N VAL A 201 1.41 -9.47 -16.73
CA VAL A 201 1.34 -10.34 -17.92
C VAL A 201 2.12 -11.64 -17.73
N GLN A 202 3.29 -11.60 -17.08
CA GLN A 202 4.01 -12.82 -16.72
C GLN A 202 3.26 -13.63 -15.65
N GLN A 203 2.69 -12.97 -14.65
CA GLN A 203 1.91 -13.63 -13.61
C GLN A 203 0.66 -14.31 -14.19
N ASP A 204 -0.02 -13.72 -15.16
CA ASP A 204 -1.20 -14.30 -15.83
C ASP A 204 -0.84 -15.61 -16.54
N ARG A 205 0.35 -15.68 -17.15
CA ARG A 205 0.86 -16.93 -17.75
C ARG A 205 1.09 -18.01 -16.71
N LEU A 206 1.57 -17.64 -15.52
CA LEU A 206 1.74 -18.56 -14.39
C LEU A 206 0.39 -18.95 -13.77
N ASN A 207 -0.60 -18.05 -13.80
CA ASN A 207 -1.95 -18.28 -13.32
C ASN A 207 -2.76 -19.16 -14.27
N ALA A 208 -2.40 -19.27 -15.56
CA ALA A 208 -3.18 -20.01 -16.56
C ALA A 208 -3.38 -21.50 -16.23
N SER A 209 -2.50 -22.11 -15.44
CA SER A 209 -2.64 -23.49 -14.96
C SER A 209 -3.11 -23.61 -13.51
N ARG A 210 -3.48 -22.50 -12.87
CA ARG A 210 -3.89 -22.45 -11.46
C ARG A 210 -5.42 -22.39 -11.33
N PRO A 211 -6.00 -23.05 -10.31
CA PRO A 211 -7.36 -22.76 -9.87
C PRO A 211 -7.54 -21.26 -9.58
N GLU A 212 -8.75 -20.74 -9.77
CA GLU A 212 -9.06 -19.31 -9.59
C GLU A 212 -8.67 -18.80 -8.19
N GLU A 213 -8.85 -19.65 -7.17
CA GLU A 213 -8.53 -19.34 -5.78
C GLU A 213 -7.02 -19.21 -5.50
N GLU A 214 -6.18 -19.73 -6.40
CA GLU A 214 -4.72 -19.69 -6.32
C GLU A 214 -4.09 -18.68 -7.29
N GLN A 215 -4.92 -17.96 -8.06
CA GLN A 215 -4.43 -16.92 -8.97
C GLN A 215 -3.95 -15.72 -8.17
N VAL A 216 -2.75 -15.26 -8.50
CA VAL A 216 -2.14 -14.11 -7.85
C VAL A 216 -2.31 -12.90 -8.75
N THR A 217 -2.87 -11.82 -8.21
CA THR A 217 -2.83 -10.50 -8.86
C THR A 217 -1.65 -9.72 -8.28
N VAL A 218 -0.67 -9.38 -9.12
CA VAL A 218 0.48 -8.55 -8.73
C VAL A 218 0.31 -7.08 -9.08
N TRP A 219 -0.55 -6.78 -10.05
CA TRP A 219 -0.88 -5.43 -10.48
C TRP A 219 -2.26 -5.42 -11.13
N LYS A 220 -3.08 -4.40 -10.84
CA LYS A 220 -4.30 -4.13 -11.60
C LYS A 220 -4.05 -2.95 -12.51
N ALA A 221 -4.68 -2.97 -13.69
CA ALA A 221 -4.65 -1.82 -14.60
C ALA A 221 -5.05 -0.54 -13.85
N SER A 222 -6.12 -0.57 -13.03
CA SER A 222 -6.59 0.61 -12.29
C SER A 222 -5.61 1.22 -11.28
N TRP A 223 -4.47 0.60 -11.00
CA TRP A 223 -3.48 1.07 -10.03
C TRP A 223 -2.46 2.00 -10.70
N ILE A 224 -2.43 3.26 -10.28
CA ILE A 224 -1.43 4.24 -10.73
C ILE A 224 -0.41 4.42 -9.60
N PRO A 225 0.89 4.14 -9.79
CA PRO A 225 1.88 4.38 -8.75
C PRO A 225 2.04 5.89 -8.54
N VAL A 226 2.09 6.35 -7.29
CA VAL A 226 2.08 7.80 -6.96
C VAL A 226 3.19 8.21 -6.00
N VAL A 227 3.58 7.32 -5.08
CA VAL A 227 4.60 7.58 -4.07
C VAL A 227 5.60 6.43 -4.09
N ALA A 228 6.89 6.73 -4.00
CA ALA A 228 7.96 5.75 -3.85
C ALA A 228 8.61 5.84 -2.46
N LEU A 229 9.31 4.78 -2.02
CA LEU A 229 10.09 4.81 -0.77
C LEU A 229 11.17 5.90 -0.72
N GLY A 230 11.59 6.38 -1.88
CA GLY A 230 12.46 7.54 -2.04
C GLY A 230 12.47 8.02 -3.48
N PRO A 231 13.12 9.16 -3.78
CA PRO A 231 13.05 9.81 -5.09
C PRO A 231 13.48 8.96 -6.28
N ALA A 232 14.47 8.09 -6.08
CA ALA A 232 14.99 7.18 -7.09
C ALA A 232 14.52 5.73 -6.91
N ASP A 233 13.62 5.46 -5.95
CA ASP A 233 13.13 4.11 -5.71
C ASP A 233 12.03 3.74 -6.71
N SER A 234 12.09 2.52 -7.22
CA SER A 234 11.09 1.91 -8.10
C SER A 234 10.70 0.51 -7.61
N THR A 235 11.07 0.18 -6.38
CA THR A 235 10.94 -1.15 -5.81
C THR A 235 9.73 -1.28 -4.91
N SER A 236 9.30 -0.20 -4.26
CA SER A 236 8.08 -0.18 -3.46
C SER A 236 7.55 1.23 -3.22
N GLY A 237 6.27 1.31 -2.87
CA GLY A 237 5.59 2.59 -2.76
C GLY A 237 4.08 2.46 -2.56
N LEU A 238 3.39 3.56 -2.83
CA LEU A 238 1.93 3.63 -2.85
C LEU A 238 1.43 3.80 -4.28
N TYR A 239 0.31 3.16 -4.60
CA TYR A 239 -0.48 3.41 -5.78
C TYR A 239 -1.81 4.04 -5.37
N LEU A 240 -2.43 4.77 -6.29
CA LEU A 240 -3.84 5.16 -6.23
C LEU A 240 -4.65 4.19 -7.10
N ASP A 241 -5.65 3.53 -6.53
CA ASP A 241 -6.59 2.70 -7.29
C ASP A 241 -7.72 3.57 -7.84
N THR A 242 -7.67 3.83 -9.15
CA THR A 242 -8.69 4.63 -9.85
C THR A 242 -10.10 4.04 -9.77
N ALA A 243 -10.24 2.74 -9.46
CA ALA A 243 -11.54 2.11 -9.29
C ALA A 243 -12.18 2.41 -7.93
N THR A 244 -11.37 2.76 -6.91
CA THR A 244 -11.85 2.90 -5.53
C THR A 244 -11.54 4.26 -4.89
N GLY A 245 -10.57 5.01 -5.43
CA GLY A 245 -10.09 6.28 -4.86
C GLY A 245 -9.16 6.11 -3.66
N TYR A 246 -8.79 4.87 -3.31
CA TYR A 246 -7.91 4.59 -2.19
C TYR A 246 -6.47 4.35 -2.64
N LEU A 247 -5.56 4.76 -1.77
CA LEU A 247 -4.17 4.36 -1.83
C LEU A 247 -4.04 2.89 -1.43
N GLY A 248 -3.04 2.23 -2.00
CA GLY A 248 -2.62 0.89 -1.60
C GLY A 248 -1.12 0.72 -1.80
N ARG A 249 -0.57 -0.34 -1.22
CA ARG A 249 0.87 -0.60 -1.28
C ARG A 249 1.26 -1.46 -2.46
N TRP A 250 2.40 -1.16 -3.05
CA TRP A 250 3.07 -2.05 -3.98
C TRP A 250 4.51 -2.29 -3.56
N SER A 251 5.00 -3.50 -3.82
CA SER A 251 6.41 -3.85 -3.66
C SER A 251 6.87 -4.80 -4.75
N ARG A 252 8.18 -4.89 -4.97
CA ARG A 252 8.81 -5.87 -5.88
C ARG A 252 8.58 -7.31 -5.43
N TYR A 253 8.22 -7.53 -4.17
CA TYR A 253 8.02 -8.84 -3.58
C TYR A 253 6.56 -9.30 -3.62
N ASN A 254 5.67 -8.46 -4.17
CA ASN A 254 4.25 -8.75 -4.27
C ASN A 254 3.64 -9.12 -2.91
N GLU A 255 3.94 -8.29 -1.91
CA GLU A 255 3.17 -8.30 -0.66
C GLU A 255 1.70 -8.10 -1.02
N GLY A 256 0.81 -8.94 -0.46
CA GLY A 256 -0.62 -8.83 -0.71
C GLY A 256 -1.13 -7.41 -0.40
N PRO A 257 -2.26 -6.98 -1.00
CA PRO A 257 -2.80 -5.66 -0.72
C PRO A 257 -3.06 -5.54 0.79
N GLY A 258 -2.23 -4.76 1.48
CA GLY A 258 -2.41 -4.46 2.90
C GLY A 258 -3.69 -3.67 3.15
N GLU A 259 -4.17 -3.65 4.39
CA GLU A 259 -5.41 -2.96 4.80
C GLU A 259 -5.31 -1.42 4.86
N GLU A 260 -4.25 -0.80 4.35
CA GLU A 260 -4.13 0.66 4.32
C GLU A 260 -5.06 1.22 3.24
N ARG A 261 -6.26 1.65 3.64
CA ARG A 261 -7.32 2.25 2.81
C ARG A 261 -7.40 3.77 3.03
N GLU A 262 -6.28 4.45 2.90
CA GLU A 262 -6.24 5.92 2.98
C GLU A 262 -6.56 6.54 1.63
N THR A 263 -7.17 7.73 1.60
CA THR A 263 -7.33 8.50 0.35
C THR A 263 -6.09 9.38 0.12
N LEU A 264 -5.88 9.87 -1.11
CA LEU A 264 -4.81 10.82 -1.39
C LEU A 264 -4.94 12.10 -0.55
N VAL A 265 -6.17 12.57 -0.32
CA VAL A 265 -6.45 13.72 0.54
C VAL A 265 -5.97 13.46 1.96
N SER A 266 -6.46 12.39 2.59
CA SER A 266 -6.12 12.06 3.99
C SER A 266 -4.60 11.91 4.16
N TYR A 267 -3.93 11.25 3.22
CA TYR A 267 -2.48 11.08 3.25
C TYR A 267 -1.71 12.42 3.21
N LEU A 268 -2.15 13.37 2.39
CA LEU A 268 -1.54 14.70 2.31
C LEU A 268 -1.89 15.59 3.50
N GLU A 269 -3.11 15.49 4.03
CA GLU A 269 -3.53 16.18 5.24
C GLU A 269 -2.74 15.71 6.45
N ASP A 270 -2.58 14.41 6.63
CA ASP A 270 -1.77 13.84 7.71
C ASP A 270 -0.30 14.28 7.58
N ALA A 271 0.24 14.32 6.36
CA ALA A 271 1.58 14.86 6.12
C ALA A 271 1.69 16.35 6.52
N ALA A 272 0.71 17.17 6.14
CA ALA A 272 0.68 18.59 6.52
C ALA A 272 0.57 18.77 8.04
N ASP A 273 -0.36 18.04 8.68
CA ASP A 273 -0.60 18.09 10.11
C ASP A 273 0.61 17.64 10.92
N MET A 274 1.32 16.59 10.48
CA MET A 274 2.57 16.16 11.10
C MET A 274 3.70 17.20 10.97
N LEU A 275 3.76 17.96 9.87
CA LEU A 275 4.75 19.03 9.71
C LEU A 275 4.44 20.26 10.56
N GLU A 276 3.17 20.66 10.61
CA GLU A 276 2.71 21.82 11.37
C GLU A 276 2.65 21.55 12.89
N ALA A 277 2.33 20.31 13.27
CA ALA A 277 2.27 19.85 14.65
C ALA A 277 3.02 18.50 14.81
N PRO A 278 4.37 18.51 14.93
CA PRO A 278 5.21 17.32 15.03
C PRO A 278 4.85 16.35 16.16
N ALA A 279 4.10 16.79 17.17
CA ALA A 279 3.58 15.95 18.23
C ALA A 279 2.55 14.91 17.75
N LEU A 280 1.90 15.13 16.60
CA LEU A 280 0.98 14.18 15.97
C LEU A 280 1.72 13.00 15.32
N ALA A 281 2.99 13.18 14.99
CA ALA A 281 3.83 12.17 14.36
C ALA A 281 4.37 11.17 15.40
N ALA A 282 3.54 10.23 15.84
CA ALA A 282 3.83 9.33 16.96
C ALA A 282 5.09 8.47 16.76
N ASN A 283 5.23 7.84 15.59
CA ASN A 283 6.30 6.88 15.29
C ASN A 283 7.35 7.39 14.31
N ASP A 284 7.05 8.47 13.58
CA ASP A 284 7.91 8.98 12.52
C ASP A 284 8.01 10.50 12.58
N LYS A 285 8.85 11.00 13.49
CA LYS A 285 8.91 12.44 13.76
C LYS A 285 9.61 13.17 12.61
N PRO A 286 9.05 14.30 12.14
CA PRO A 286 9.76 15.17 11.23
C PRO A 286 10.83 15.98 11.98
N GLY A 287 11.98 16.15 11.33
CA GLY A 287 13.11 16.93 11.81
C GLY A 287 13.94 17.46 10.66
N LEU A 288 14.99 18.19 10.99
CA LEU A 288 15.93 18.74 10.01
C LEU A 288 17.29 18.07 10.14
N ALA A 289 17.88 17.70 9.01
CA ALA A 289 19.30 17.36 8.91
C ALA A 289 19.90 18.17 7.76
N ASP A 290 20.94 18.96 8.07
CA ASP A 290 21.62 19.85 7.11
C ASP A 290 20.66 20.82 6.36
N GLY A 291 19.58 21.25 7.01
CA GLY A 291 18.59 22.15 6.43
C GLY A 291 17.57 21.49 5.49
N ALA A 292 17.60 20.17 5.35
CA ALA A 292 16.59 19.37 4.66
C ALA A 292 15.68 18.66 5.67
N LEU A 293 14.41 18.50 5.31
CA LEU A 293 13.45 17.68 6.04
C LEU A 293 13.90 16.22 6.02
N VAL A 294 13.85 15.58 7.19
CA VAL A 294 14.11 14.16 7.38
C VAL A 294 13.13 13.60 8.40
N TRP A 295 12.48 12.51 8.01
CA TRP A 295 11.59 11.74 8.86
C TRP A 295 12.38 10.66 9.62
N LEU A 296 12.15 10.53 10.93
CA LEU A 296 13.00 9.75 11.84
C LEU A 296 13.08 8.25 11.50
N SER A 297 11.98 7.66 11.01
CA SER A 297 11.87 6.20 10.78
C SER A 297 12.85 5.63 9.75
N SER A 298 13.38 6.47 8.85
CA SER A 298 14.34 6.05 7.81
C SER A 298 15.70 6.75 7.94
N ILE A 299 16.00 7.30 9.12
CA ILE A 299 17.36 7.79 9.38
C ILE A 299 18.30 6.61 9.67
N ASP A 300 19.49 6.66 9.06
CA ASP A 300 20.58 5.78 9.48
C ASP A 300 20.97 6.18 10.92
N PRO A 301 21.02 5.24 11.89
CA PRO A 301 21.47 5.53 13.25
C PRO A 301 22.80 6.29 13.32
N ALA A 302 23.69 6.09 12.34
CA ALA A 302 24.96 6.82 12.25
C ALA A 302 24.81 8.31 11.87
N GLN A 303 23.63 8.74 11.43
CA GLN A 303 23.31 10.12 11.07
C GLN A 303 22.34 10.79 12.07
N GLU A 304 21.92 10.07 13.13
CA GLU A 304 20.96 10.57 14.12
C GLU A 304 21.45 11.84 14.84
N ASP A 305 22.76 11.95 15.10
CA ASP A 305 23.38 13.13 15.75
C ASP A 305 23.22 14.43 14.94
N ARG A 306 23.00 14.33 13.63
CA ARG A 306 22.82 15.50 12.73
C ARG A 306 21.35 15.90 12.60
N TRP A 307 20.45 15.02 13.02
CA TRP A 307 19.02 15.24 12.97
C TRP A 307 18.58 16.02 14.19
N ARG A 308 17.78 17.05 13.94
CA ARG A 308 17.17 17.88 14.99
C ARG A 308 15.66 17.79 14.85
N PRO A 309 14.93 17.36 15.89
CA PRO A 309 13.48 17.35 15.83
C PRO A 309 12.96 18.77 15.58
N LEU A 310 11.86 18.87 14.84
CA LEU A 310 11.12 20.12 14.79
C LEU A 310 10.58 20.42 16.20
N ALA A 311 10.82 21.63 16.70
CA ALA A 311 10.22 22.08 17.93
C ALA A 311 8.72 22.32 17.68
N GLY A 312 7.87 21.68 18.48
CA GLY A 312 6.44 21.98 18.60
C GLY A 312 6.17 22.99 19.71
#